data_AF-A0A7Z9Y7J7-F1
#
_entry.id   AF-A0A7Z9Y7J7-F1
#
_cell.length_a   1.000
_cell.length_b   1.000
_cell.length_c   1.000
_cell.angle_alpha   90.00
_cell.angle_beta   90.00
_cell.angle_gamma   90.00
#
_symmetry.space_group_name_H-M   'P 1'
#
loop_
_entity.id
_entity.type
_entity.pdbx_description
1 polymer ?
#
loop_
_entity_poly.entity_id
_entity_poly.type
_entity_poly.pdbx_seq_one_letter_code
_entity_poly.pdbx_strand_id
1 'polypeptide(L)'
;MSAAKPFLHKDLSYAVRGVLFDVYNQLGPNLPETFYRDATAVGLEAANIRCQTEKQFNVYYHGVEVGRYSVDIWIEDGKIILELKVAPQLLPIHKAQALSYLKVTNADLAFLVNFGQASLADERLPNFLRDKKAVYNWRPQKPDPKLLYAELVNELLAVLHRVHFELGSGFFHYVYRRATMVELQEQSIGYEYIKETPVYYKNTHLGTEQTRLIFVENKVMVGAVAVRELTDAMKAQLKAKMRRHNVSLGLIANFNKTQLEFMIVR
;
A
#
# COMPACT_ATOMS: atom_id res chain seq x y z
N MET A 1 -8.27 -6.01 36.86
CA MET A 1 -8.68 -7.15 36.02
C MET A 1 -9.09 -6.59 34.66
N SER A 2 -8.29 -6.81 33.62
CA SER A 2 -8.67 -6.42 32.25
C SER A 2 -9.81 -7.32 31.81
N ALA A 3 -11.02 -6.79 31.62
CA ALA A 3 -12.11 -7.54 30.99
C ALA A 3 -11.59 -8.12 29.66
N ALA A 4 -11.70 -9.44 29.49
CA ALA A 4 -11.32 -10.10 28.25
C ALA A 4 -12.13 -9.46 27.11
N LYS A 5 -11.46 -8.88 26.10
CA LYS A 5 -12.15 -8.31 24.95
C LYS A 5 -12.99 -9.41 24.29
N PRO A 6 -14.28 -9.16 23.97
CA PRO A 6 -15.15 -10.15 23.38
C PRO A 6 -14.59 -10.64 22.04
N PHE A 7 -14.69 -11.95 21.80
CA PHE A 7 -14.25 -12.57 20.55
C PHE A 7 -15.19 -12.19 19.41
N LEU A 8 -14.77 -11.22 18.61
CA LEU A 8 -15.59 -10.60 17.56
C LEU A 8 -16.04 -11.63 16.52
N HIS A 9 -17.35 -11.60 16.19
CA HIS A 9 -17.99 -12.47 15.19
C HIS A 9 -17.69 -13.96 15.37
N LYS A 10 -17.77 -14.48 16.60
CA LYS A 10 -17.37 -15.84 16.97
C LYS A 10 -17.90 -16.92 16.02
N ASP A 11 -19.21 -17.04 15.86
CA ASP A 11 -19.81 -18.14 15.11
C ASP A 11 -19.55 -18.02 13.61
N LEU A 12 -19.73 -16.80 13.06
CA LEU A 12 -19.40 -16.49 11.67
C LEU A 12 -17.93 -16.83 11.36
N SER A 13 -17.03 -16.51 12.29
CA SER A 13 -15.62 -16.82 12.13
C SER A 13 -15.33 -18.31 12.07
N TYR A 14 -15.97 -19.13 12.91
CA TYR A 14 -15.78 -20.58 12.86
C TYR A 14 -16.30 -21.15 11.54
N ALA A 15 -17.43 -20.66 11.05
CA ALA A 15 -17.99 -21.08 9.78
C ALA A 15 -17.06 -20.71 8.60
N VAL A 16 -16.61 -19.45 8.54
CA VAL A 16 -15.65 -18.97 7.52
C VAL A 16 -14.35 -19.77 7.57
N ARG A 17 -13.81 -20.02 8.77
CA ARG A 17 -12.58 -20.81 8.92
C ARG A 17 -12.77 -22.25 8.48
N GLY A 18 -13.93 -22.85 8.77
CA GLY A 18 -14.30 -24.19 8.27
C GLY A 18 -14.25 -24.28 6.75
N VAL A 19 -14.81 -23.29 6.05
CA VAL A 19 -14.74 -23.20 4.58
C VAL A 19 -13.29 -23.09 4.09
N LEU A 20 -12.47 -22.23 4.72
CA LEU A 20 -11.06 -22.08 4.32
C LEU A 20 -10.28 -23.40 4.44
N PHE A 21 -10.50 -24.17 5.52
CA PHE A 21 -9.88 -25.48 5.69
C PHE A 21 -10.40 -26.51 4.69
N ASP A 22 -11.69 -26.53 4.40
CA ASP A 22 -12.27 -27.41 3.39
C ASP A 22 -11.67 -27.14 2.01
N VAL A 23 -11.59 -25.87 1.59
CA VAL A 23 -10.93 -25.44 0.35
C VAL A 23 -9.47 -25.91 0.31
N TYR A 24 -8.71 -25.69 1.39
CA TYR A 24 -7.32 -26.14 1.46
C TYR A 24 -7.20 -27.67 1.34
N ASN A 25 -8.07 -28.41 2.03
CA ASN A 25 -8.04 -29.88 2.01
C ASN A 25 -8.40 -30.47 0.65
N GLN A 26 -9.28 -29.81 -0.11
CA GLN A 26 -9.69 -30.28 -1.43
C GLN A 26 -8.69 -29.90 -2.53
N LEU A 27 -8.11 -28.69 -2.46
CA LEU A 27 -7.25 -28.18 -3.53
C LEU A 27 -5.75 -28.40 -3.28
N GLY A 28 -5.34 -28.53 -2.02
CA GLY A 28 -3.92 -28.53 -1.64
C GLY A 28 -3.23 -27.19 -1.92
N PRO A 29 -1.91 -27.09 -1.71
CA PRO A 29 -1.11 -25.90 -2.00
C PRO A 29 -0.72 -25.79 -3.49
N ASN A 30 -0.04 -24.69 -3.86
CA ASN A 30 0.57 -24.42 -5.17
C ASN A 30 -0.37 -24.01 -6.33
N LEU A 31 -1.59 -23.58 -6.04
CA LEU A 31 -2.43 -22.88 -7.01
C LEU A 31 -2.27 -21.35 -6.92
N PRO A 32 -2.54 -20.59 -7.99
CA PRO A 32 -2.68 -19.13 -7.93
C PRO A 32 -3.73 -18.66 -6.91
N GLU A 33 -3.50 -17.49 -6.29
CA GLU A 33 -4.40 -16.87 -5.29
C GLU A 33 -5.86 -16.77 -5.76
N THR A 34 -6.07 -16.52 -7.05
CA THR A 34 -7.41 -16.40 -7.65
C THR A 34 -8.24 -17.66 -7.50
N PHE A 35 -7.63 -18.86 -7.59
CA PHE A 35 -8.36 -20.11 -7.43
C PHE A 35 -8.85 -20.32 -5.99
N TYR A 36 -8.04 -19.97 -4.99
CA TYR A 36 -8.47 -20.06 -3.59
C TYR A 36 -9.56 -19.04 -3.28
N ARG A 37 -9.48 -17.83 -3.85
CA ARG A 37 -10.55 -16.83 -3.72
C ARG A 37 -11.86 -17.36 -4.29
N ASP A 38 -11.83 -17.87 -5.53
CA ASP A 38 -13.04 -18.33 -6.22
C ASP A 38 -13.62 -19.57 -5.52
N ALA A 39 -12.79 -20.53 -5.10
CA ALA A 39 -13.23 -21.70 -4.34
C ALA A 39 -13.78 -21.33 -2.96
N THR A 40 -13.16 -20.36 -2.26
CA THR A 40 -13.66 -19.87 -0.98
C THR A 40 -15.01 -19.18 -1.14
N ALA A 41 -15.21 -18.39 -2.21
CA ALA A 41 -16.51 -17.79 -2.50
C ALA A 41 -17.61 -18.85 -2.68
N VAL A 42 -17.34 -19.90 -3.48
CA VAL A 42 -18.26 -21.03 -3.66
C VAL A 42 -18.58 -21.72 -2.33
N GLY A 43 -17.56 -21.98 -1.49
CA GLY A 43 -17.76 -22.61 -0.19
C GLY A 43 -18.55 -21.74 0.80
N LEU A 44 -18.35 -20.42 0.79
CA LEU A 44 -19.12 -19.48 1.60
C LEU A 44 -20.59 -19.42 1.15
N GLU A 45 -20.83 -19.37 -0.16
CA GLU A 45 -22.18 -19.42 -0.73
C GLU A 45 -22.90 -20.72 -0.37
N ALA A 46 -22.25 -21.88 -0.49
CA ALA A 46 -22.80 -23.17 -0.09
C ALA A 46 -23.13 -23.23 1.43
N ALA A 47 -22.37 -22.50 2.25
CA ALA A 47 -22.62 -22.33 3.68
C ALA A 47 -23.69 -21.24 3.99
N ASN A 48 -24.35 -20.67 2.98
CA ASN A 48 -25.30 -19.55 3.09
C ASN A 48 -24.71 -18.30 3.78
N ILE A 49 -23.41 -18.05 3.59
CA ILE A 49 -22.71 -16.86 4.10
C ILE A 49 -22.62 -15.84 2.96
N ARG A 50 -23.15 -14.64 3.16
CA ARG A 50 -23.13 -13.60 2.12
C ARG A 50 -21.72 -13.07 1.93
N CYS A 51 -21.21 -13.16 0.70
CA CYS A 51 -19.89 -12.62 0.35
C CYS A 51 -19.88 -11.91 -1.00
N GLN A 52 -18.87 -11.05 -1.21
CA GLN A 52 -18.57 -10.39 -2.48
C GLN A 52 -17.07 -10.49 -2.72
N THR A 53 -16.67 -11.04 -3.86
CA THR A 53 -15.26 -11.07 -4.28
C THR A 53 -14.84 -9.73 -4.86
N GLU A 54 -13.56 -9.37 -4.70
CA GLU A 54 -12.92 -8.19 -5.31
C GLU A 54 -13.66 -6.86 -5.07
N LYS A 55 -14.41 -6.75 -3.95
CA LYS A 55 -15.20 -5.57 -3.63
C LYS A 55 -14.30 -4.33 -3.56
N GLN A 56 -14.59 -3.36 -4.41
CA GLN A 56 -13.82 -2.13 -4.53
C GLN A 56 -14.22 -1.09 -3.47
N PHE A 57 -13.21 -0.44 -2.91
CA PHE A 57 -13.31 0.66 -1.96
C PHE A 57 -12.49 1.85 -2.44
N ASN A 58 -12.99 3.06 -2.19
CA ASN A 58 -12.25 4.28 -2.40
C ASN A 58 -11.28 4.51 -1.24
N VAL A 59 -10.06 4.92 -1.56
CA VAL A 59 -9.04 5.34 -0.59
C VAL A 59 -9.03 6.86 -0.57
N TYR A 60 -9.24 7.42 0.62
CA TYR A 60 -9.20 8.86 0.84
C TYR A 60 -7.98 9.25 1.66
N TYR A 61 -7.37 10.37 1.32
CA TYR A 61 -6.35 11.04 2.13
C TYR A 61 -6.81 12.47 2.38
N HIS A 62 -7.03 12.84 3.64
CA HIS A 62 -7.58 14.14 4.05
C HIS A 62 -8.82 14.57 3.25
N GLY A 63 -9.74 13.63 3.01
CA GLY A 63 -10.99 13.87 2.27
C GLY A 63 -10.87 13.83 0.74
N VAL A 64 -9.67 13.74 0.18
CA VAL A 64 -9.44 13.63 -1.27
C VAL A 64 -9.34 12.17 -1.70
N GLU A 65 -10.08 11.74 -2.73
CA GLU A 65 -9.94 10.39 -3.29
C GLU A 65 -8.55 10.24 -3.95
N VAL A 66 -7.69 9.44 -3.35
CA VAL A 66 -6.32 9.19 -3.84
C VAL A 66 -6.21 7.87 -4.59
N GLY A 67 -7.24 7.01 -4.54
CA GLY A 67 -7.28 5.81 -5.34
C GLY A 67 -8.36 4.84 -4.94
N ARG A 68 -8.22 3.61 -5.42
CA ARG A 68 -9.14 2.52 -5.11
C ARG A 68 -8.38 1.25 -4.80
N TYR A 69 -9.00 0.38 -4.05
CA TYR A 69 -8.47 -0.93 -3.69
C TYR A 69 -9.60 -1.95 -3.62
N SER A 70 -9.30 -3.22 -3.85
CA SER A 70 -10.28 -4.31 -3.81
C SER A 70 -9.83 -5.38 -2.83
N VAL A 71 -10.68 -5.72 -1.85
CA VAL A 71 -10.46 -6.88 -0.96
C VAL A 71 -10.72 -8.18 -1.70
N ASP A 72 -10.01 -9.26 -1.35
CA ASP A 72 -10.23 -10.55 -2.03
C ASP A 72 -11.66 -11.04 -1.81
N ILE A 73 -12.14 -11.04 -0.55
CA ILE A 73 -13.51 -11.41 -0.21
C ILE A 73 -14.04 -10.52 0.93
N TRP A 74 -15.18 -9.89 0.69
CA TRP A 74 -15.95 -9.10 1.65
C TRP A 74 -17.13 -9.92 2.19
N ILE A 75 -17.19 -10.14 3.50
CA ILE A 75 -18.17 -11.05 4.13
C ILE A 75 -19.15 -10.27 5.01
N GLU A 76 -20.44 -10.58 4.88
CA GLU A 76 -21.54 -10.10 5.72
C GLU A 76 -21.48 -8.59 5.98
N ASP A 77 -21.44 -7.80 4.90
CA ASP A 77 -21.47 -6.34 4.96
C ASP A 77 -20.34 -5.70 5.78
N GLY A 78 -19.18 -6.37 5.90
CA GLY A 78 -17.97 -5.82 6.52
C GLY A 78 -17.65 -6.37 7.90
N LYS A 79 -18.34 -7.43 8.30
CA LYS A 79 -17.98 -8.17 9.52
C LYS A 79 -16.61 -8.83 9.39
N ILE A 80 -16.30 -9.40 8.23
CA ILE A 80 -15.00 -10.03 7.97
C ILE A 80 -14.52 -9.66 6.56
N ILE A 81 -13.24 -9.32 6.42
CA ILE A 81 -12.54 -9.33 5.13
C ILE A 81 -11.58 -10.51 5.10
N LEU A 82 -11.48 -11.17 3.95
CA LEU A 82 -10.43 -12.15 3.70
C LEU A 82 -9.36 -11.49 2.83
N GLU A 83 -8.10 -11.60 3.26
CA GLU A 83 -6.91 -11.29 2.48
C GLU A 83 -6.16 -12.62 2.30
N LEU A 84 -6.14 -13.12 1.08
CA LEU A 84 -5.60 -14.41 0.73
C LEU A 84 -4.18 -14.24 0.18
N LYS A 85 -3.31 -15.18 0.53
CA LYS A 85 -1.93 -15.23 0.07
C LYS A 85 -1.56 -16.64 -0.36
N VAL A 86 -0.68 -16.74 -1.35
CA VAL A 86 0.03 -17.97 -1.69
C VAL A 86 1.51 -17.67 -1.62
N ALA A 87 2.10 -17.92 -0.46
CA ALA A 87 3.51 -17.64 -0.21
C ALA A 87 4.13 -18.73 0.67
N PRO A 88 5.47 -18.90 0.64
CA PRO A 88 6.17 -19.80 1.57
C PRO A 88 5.90 -19.46 3.04
N GLN A 89 5.64 -18.18 3.34
CA GLN A 89 5.24 -17.72 4.66
C GLN A 89 4.51 -16.37 4.61
N LEU A 90 3.72 -16.10 5.64
CA LEU A 90 3.21 -14.75 5.90
C LEU A 90 4.35 -13.85 6.38
N LEU A 91 4.47 -12.68 5.76
CA LEU A 91 5.46 -11.67 6.12
C LEU A 91 4.78 -10.53 6.89
N PRO A 92 5.52 -9.77 7.73
CA PRO A 92 4.98 -8.61 8.44
C PRO A 92 4.26 -7.61 7.53
N ILE A 93 4.70 -7.49 6.27
CA ILE A 93 4.05 -6.65 5.27
C ILE A 93 2.64 -7.13 4.91
N HIS A 94 2.38 -8.43 4.83
CA HIS A 94 1.03 -8.94 4.54
C HIS A 94 0.05 -8.54 5.65
N LYS A 95 0.51 -8.61 6.90
CA LYS A 95 -0.26 -8.14 8.06
C LYS A 95 -0.49 -6.63 8.02
N ALA A 96 0.55 -5.85 7.74
CA ALA A 96 0.44 -4.39 7.63
C ALA A 96 -0.55 -3.98 6.53
N GLN A 97 -0.53 -4.68 5.40
CA GLN A 97 -1.49 -4.53 4.31
C GLN A 97 -2.93 -4.79 4.76
N ALA A 98 -3.21 -5.94 5.39
CA ALA A 98 -4.55 -6.25 5.91
C ALA A 98 -5.04 -5.20 6.92
N LEU A 99 -4.15 -4.68 7.77
CA LEU A 99 -4.47 -3.60 8.71
C LEU A 99 -4.82 -2.28 8.00
N SER A 100 -4.10 -1.91 6.95
CA SER A 100 -4.44 -0.73 6.12
C SER A 100 -5.83 -0.87 5.50
N TYR A 101 -6.21 -2.07 5.09
CA TYR A 101 -7.52 -2.34 4.49
C TYR A 101 -8.64 -2.27 5.51
N LEU A 102 -8.42 -2.75 6.74
CA LEU A 102 -9.37 -2.54 7.84
C LEU A 102 -9.61 -1.04 8.10
N LYS A 103 -8.57 -0.21 8.02
CA LYS A 103 -8.69 1.23 8.19
C LYS A 103 -9.55 1.87 7.10
N VAL A 104 -9.35 1.51 5.84
CA VAL A 104 -10.06 2.11 4.69
C VAL A 104 -11.50 1.61 4.59
N THR A 105 -11.72 0.31 4.77
CA THR A 105 -13.05 -0.30 4.59
C THR A 105 -13.96 -0.14 5.79
N ASN A 106 -13.39 0.25 6.93
CA ASN A 106 -14.06 0.23 8.23
C ASN A 106 -14.67 -1.15 8.55
N ALA A 107 -14.07 -2.25 8.08
CA ALA A 107 -14.48 -3.59 8.47
C ALA A 107 -14.08 -3.90 9.93
N ASP A 108 -14.78 -4.87 10.53
CA ASP A 108 -14.59 -5.25 11.92
C ASP A 108 -13.36 -6.15 12.15
N LEU A 109 -13.06 -7.03 11.18
CA LEU A 109 -12.09 -8.10 11.31
C LEU A 109 -11.49 -8.46 9.95
N ALA A 110 -10.19 -8.74 9.90
CA ALA A 110 -9.55 -9.35 8.74
C ALA A 110 -9.03 -10.74 9.10
N PHE A 111 -9.19 -11.69 8.18
CA PHE A 111 -8.43 -12.93 8.19
C PHE A 111 -7.36 -12.82 7.11
N LEU A 112 -6.10 -12.88 7.53
CA LEU A 112 -4.97 -13.03 6.64
C LEU A 112 -4.67 -14.52 6.52
N VAL A 113 -4.90 -15.10 5.34
CA VAL A 113 -4.85 -16.54 5.12
C VAL A 113 -3.78 -16.87 4.11
N ASN A 114 -2.95 -17.86 4.39
CA ASN A 114 -1.92 -18.36 3.48
C ASN A 114 -2.17 -19.81 3.09
N PHE A 115 -2.41 -20.01 1.79
CA PHE A 115 -2.59 -21.33 1.17
C PHE A 115 -1.28 -21.91 0.61
N GLY A 116 -0.15 -21.20 0.72
CA GLY A 116 1.13 -21.60 0.12
C GLY A 116 1.99 -22.56 0.95
N GLN A 117 1.57 -22.92 2.16
CA GLN A 117 2.32 -23.79 3.07
C GLN A 117 1.83 -25.24 3.02
N ALA A 118 2.51 -26.14 3.74
CA ALA A 118 2.10 -27.53 3.91
C ALA A 118 0.81 -27.70 4.74
N SER A 119 0.42 -26.67 5.49
CA SER A 119 -0.88 -26.55 6.12
C SER A 119 -1.42 -25.14 5.93
N LEU A 120 -2.75 -24.98 5.97
CA LEU A 120 -3.37 -23.66 5.98
C LEU A 120 -2.90 -22.88 7.20
N ALA A 121 -2.39 -21.67 6.98
CA ALA A 121 -2.04 -20.74 8.04
C ALA A 121 -2.98 -19.54 7.99
N ASP A 122 -3.61 -19.20 9.11
CA ASP A 122 -4.49 -18.03 9.21
C ASP A 122 -4.16 -17.17 10.43
N GLU A 123 -4.23 -15.85 10.26
CA GLU A 123 -4.12 -14.88 11.34
C GLU A 123 -5.37 -14.00 11.37
N ARG A 124 -5.93 -13.83 12.58
CA ARG A 124 -7.07 -12.95 12.83
C ARG A 124 -6.62 -11.58 13.29
N LEU A 125 -7.09 -10.55 12.62
CA LEU A 125 -6.72 -9.17 12.85
C LEU A 125 -7.98 -8.32 13.14
N PRO A 126 -8.41 -8.21 14.41
CA PRO A 126 -9.52 -7.32 14.75
C PRO A 126 -9.15 -5.86 14.48
N ASN A 127 -10.10 -5.06 14.01
CA ASN A 127 -9.89 -3.65 13.73
C ASN A 127 -9.84 -2.79 15.01
N PHE A 128 -8.78 -2.94 15.78
CA PHE A 128 -8.50 -2.05 16.91
C PHE A 128 -8.00 -0.67 16.49
N LEU A 129 -7.80 -0.45 15.18
CA LEU A 129 -7.35 0.83 14.64
C LEU A 129 -8.50 1.83 14.49
N ARG A 130 -9.75 1.35 14.33
CA ARG A 130 -10.96 2.18 14.29
C ARG A 130 -11.01 3.21 15.41
N ASP A 131 -10.64 2.81 16.62
CA ASP A 131 -10.73 3.65 17.83
C ASP A 131 -9.40 4.31 18.22
N LYS A 132 -8.31 4.04 17.50
CA LYS A 132 -6.98 4.57 17.82
C LYS A 132 -6.61 5.71 16.88
N LYS A 133 -6.60 6.93 17.41
CA LYS A 133 -5.89 8.06 16.79
C LYS A 133 -4.41 7.99 17.17
N ALA A 134 -3.61 7.32 16.35
CA ALA A 134 -2.17 7.39 16.50
C ALA A 134 -1.72 8.83 16.21
N VAL A 135 -0.96 9.44 17.14
CA VAL A 135 -0.41 10.79 16.94
C VAL A 135 0.84 10.67 16.08
N TYR A 136 0.82 11.30 14.92
CA TYR A 136 2.00 11.38 14.05
C TYR A 136 3.05 12.29 14.71
N ASN A 137 4.22 11.72 15.02
CA ASN A 137 5.36 12.44 15.58
C ASN A 137 6.56 12.30 14.65
N TRP A 138 6.74 13.27 13.75
CA TRP A 138 7.95 13.37 12.94
C TRP A 138 9.13 13.86 13.79
N ARG A 139 10.28 13.20 13.63
CA ARG A 139 11.55 13.72 14.13
C ARG A 139 12.38 14.13 12.92
N PRO A 140 12.65 15.44 12.72
CA PRO A 140 13.51 15.91 11.66
C PRO A 140 14.82 15.13 11.65
N GLN A 141 15.25 14.70 10.47
CA GLN A 141 16.59 14.15 10.34
C GLN A 141 17.57 15.31 10.25
N LYS A 142 18.74 15.17 10.89
CA LYS A 142 19.81 16.16 10.71
C LYS A 142 20.25 16.08 9.24
N PRO A 143 20.05 17.14 8.42
CA PRO A 143 20.30 17.03 7.00
C PRO A 143 21.79 16.80 6.76
N ASP A 144 22.14 15.93 5.79
CA ASP A 144 23.52 15.83 5.31
C ASP A 144 23.92 17.21 4.76
N PRO A 145 24.91 17.91 5.33
CA PRO A 145 25.28 19.26 4.89
C PRO A 145 25.75 19.31 3.43
N LYS A 146 26.14 18.16 2.86
CA LYS A 146 26.56 18.03 1.46
C LYS A 146 25.39 17.75 0.51
N LEU A 147 24.17 17.60 1.02
CA LEU A 147 22.98 17.36 0.21
C LEU A 147 22.44 18.68 -0.34
N LEU A 148 22.23 18.73 -1.65
CA LEU A 148 21.54 19.86 -2.28
C LEU A 148 20.14 19.99 -1.68
N TYR A 149 19.71 21.22 -1.39
CA TYR A 149 18.37 21.52 -0.87
C TYR A 149 18.02 20.74 0.42
N ALA A 150 18.98 20.59 1.34
CA ALA A 150 18.86 19.71 2.50
C ALA A 150 17.60 19.96 3.35
N GLU A 151 17.21 21.22 3.57
CA GLU A 151 15.97 21.59 4.27
C GLU A 151 14.72 21.11 3.53
N LEU A 152 14.61 21.40 2.23
CA LEU A 152 13.50 20.94 1.38
C LEU A 152 13.39 19.42 1.35
N VAL A 153 14.53 18.71 1.33
CA VAL A 153 14.52 17.24 1.40
C VAL A 153 13.97 16.76 2.75
N ASN A 154 14.32 17.41 3.86
CA ASN A 154 13.79 17.05 5.17
C ASN A 154 12.28 17.32 5.29
N GLU A 155 11.78 18.43 4.73
CA GLU A 155 10.34 18.71 4.61
C GLU A 155 9.63 17.64 3.77
N LEU A 156 10.20 17.31 2.60
CA LEU A 156 9.66 16.26 1.73
C LEU A 156 9.65 14.89 2.42
N LEU A 157 10.69 14.54 3.18
CA LEU A 157 10.71 13.31 3.96
C LEU A 157 9.59 13.32 5.02
N ALA A 158 9.33 14.44 5.68
CA ALA A 158 8.21 14.57 6.61
C ALA A 158 6.86 14.29 5.92
N VAL A 159 6.63 14.89 4.75
CA VAL A 159 5.45 14.64 3.90
C VAL A 159 5.30 13.15 3.59
N LEU A 160 6.34 12.51 3.05
CA LEU A 160 6.31 11.11 2.66
C LEU A 160 6.09 10.18 3.87
N HIS A 161 6.71 10.50 5.00
CA HIS A 161 6.53 9.75 6.24
C HIS A 161 5.13 9.89 6.80
N ARG A 162 4.49 11.07 6.72
CA ARG A 162 3.09 11.23 7.14
C ARG A 162 2.17 10.39 6.28
N VAL A 163 2.33 10.47 4.96
CA VAL A 163 1.55 9.66 4.01
C VAL A 163 1.69 8.17 4.32
N HIS A 164 2.91 7.68 4.55
CA HIS A 164 3.15 6.27 4.92
C HIS A 164 2.56 5.91 6.28
N PHE A 165 2.68 6.78 7.26
CA PHE A 165 2.14 6.57 8.61
C PHE A 165 0.61 6.47 8.59
N GLU A 166 -0.05 7.35 7.85
CA GLU A 166 -1.50 7.41 7.83
C GLU A 166 -2.13 6.34 6.93
N LEU A 167 -1.62 6.15 5.72
CA LEU A 167 -2.17 5.13 4.83
C LEU A 167 -1.69 3.73 5.22
N GLY A 168 -0.49 3.61 5.79
CA GLY A 168 0.18 2.33 5.94
C GLY A 168 0.72 1.81 4.61
N SER A 169 0.96 0.50 4.56
CA SER A 169 1.44 -0.20 3.37
C SER A 169 0.32 -0.99 2.68
N GLY A 170 0.55 -1.50 1.47
CA GLY A 170 -0.38 -2.40 0.76
C GLY A 170 -1.21 -1.76 -0.36
N PHE A 171 -1.19 -0.44 -0.52
CA PHE A 171 -1.79 0.22 -1.68
C PHE A 171 -0.87 0.23 -2.90
N PHE A 172 -1.46 0.42 -4.06
CA PHE A 172 -0.71 0.69 -5.29
C PHE A 172 0.04 2.02 -5.21
N HIS A 173 1.20 2.09 -5.87
CA HIS A 173 2.08 3.27 -5.86
C HIS A 173 1.39 4.60 -6.21
N TYR A 174 0.33 4.58 -7.04
CA TYR A 174 -0.40 5.79 -7.41
C TYR A 174 -1.20 6.40 -6.26
N VAL A 175 -1.61 5.59 -5.28
CA VAL A 175 -2.30 6.04 -4.05
C VAL A 175 -1.35 6.92 -3.26
N TYR A 176 -0.14 6.43 -2.97
CA TYR A 176 0.87 7.20 -2.27
C TYR A 176 1.28 8.45 -3.04
N ARG A 177 1.49 8.34 -4.36
CA ARG A 177 1.81 9.51 -5.18
C ARG A 177 0.75 10.62 -5.06
N ARG A 178 -0.54 10.26 -5.14
CA ARG A 178 -1.64 11.21 -5.02
C ARG A 178 -1.75 11.77 -3.60
N ALA A 179 -1.61 10.93 -2.58
CA ALA A 179 -1.59 11.38 -1.18
C ALA A 179 -0.42 12.33 -0.89
N THR A 180 0.77 12.06 -1.43
CA THR A 180 1.93 12.97 -1.34
C THR A 180 1.64 14.33 -1.98
N MET A 181 0.95 14.37 -3.13
CA MET A 181 0.54 15.64 -3.74
C MET A 181 -0.47 16.41 -2.87
N VAL A 182 -1.43 15.72 -2.25
CA VAL A 182 -2.37 16.33 -1.30
C VAL A 182 -1.62 16.92 -0.09
N GLU A 183 -0.72 16.14 0.51
CA GLU A 183 0.06 16.57 1.67
C GLU A 183 1.00 17.76 1.34
N LEU A 184 1.65 17.76 0.17
CA LEU A 184 2.45 18.90 -0.30
C LEU A 184 1.60 20.17 -0.43
N GLN A 185 0.40 20.04 -1.02
CA GLN A 185 -0.52 21.16 -1.18
C GLN A 185 -0.96 21.73 0.17
N GLU A 186 -1.29 20.89 1.15
CA GLU A 186 -1.67 21.34 2.49
C GLU A 186 -0.53 22.03 3.24
N GLN A 187 0.70 21.58 3.04
CA GLN A 187 1.89 22.22 3.61
C GLN A 187 2.37 23.44 2.80
N SER A 188 1.64 23.84 1.75
CA SER A 188 2.01 24.95 0.86
C SER A 188 3.40 24.79 0.22
N ILE A 189 3.82 23.55 -0.02
CA ILE A 189 5.06 23.22 -0.74
C ILE A 189 4.73 23.10 -2.22
N GLY A 190 5.35 23.93 -3.06
CA GLY A 190 5.12 23.98 -4.49
C GLY A 190 5.54 22.69 -5.18
N TYR A 191 4.70 22.17 -6.07
CA TYR A 191 5.05 21.02 -6.90
C TYR A 191 4.36 21.04 -8.26
N GLU A 192 4.99 20.36 -9.22
CA GLU A 192 4.40 20.01 -10.51
C GLU A 192 4.26 18.50 -10.65
N TYR A 193 3.19 18.04 -11.30
CA TYR A 193 3.03 16.61 -11.61
C TYR A 193 3.38 16.32 -13.07
N ILE A 194 4.57 15.77 -13.28
CA ILE A 194 5.06 15.41 -14.60
C ILE A 194 4.48 14.04 -14.99
N LYS A 195 3.34 14.07 -15.67
CA LYS A 195 2.68 12.86 -16.21
C LYS A 195 3.53 12.22 -17.29
N GLU A 196 3.99 13.02 -18.24
CA GLU A 196 4.69 12.59 -19.44
C GLU A 196 5.89 13.50 -19.72
N THR A 197 6.94 12.94 -20.32
CA THR A 197 8.11 13.71 -20.77
C THR A 197 8.25 13.55 -22.28
N PRO A 198 8.35 14.63 -23.05
CA PRO A 198 8.64 14.55 -24.47
C PRO A 198 10.07 14.02 -24.70
N VAL A 199 10.21 13.14 -25.68
CA VAL A 199 11.48 12.51 -26.05
C VAL A 199 11.95 13.11 -27.35
N TYR A 200 13.18 13.62 -27.36
CA TYR A 200 13.80 14.21 -28.53
C TYR A 200 15.07 13.46 -28.93
N TYR A 201 15.34 13.41 -30.23
CA TYR A 201 16.63 13.02 -30.78
C TYR A 201 17.04 14.02 -31.85
N LYS A 202 18.21 14.66 -31.67
CA LYS A 202 18.70 15.73 -32.56
C LYS A 202 17.64 16.82 -32.83
N ASN A 203 16.96 17.28 -31.77
CA ASN A 203 15.85 18.24 -31.81
C ASN A 203 14.56 17.76 -32.53
N THR A 204 14.52 16.53 -33.04
CA THR A 204 13.31 15.91 -33.56
C THR A 204 12.52 15.26 -32.43
N HIS A 205 11.26 15.65 -32.27
CA HIS A 205 10.34 15.03 -31.32
C HIS A 205 9.99 13.60 -31.78
N LEU A 206 10.25 12.61 -30.92
CA LEU A 206 10.01 11.20 -31.20
C LEU A 206 8.69 10.68 -30.60
N GLY A 207 8.15 11.35 -29.58
CA GLY A 207 6.97 10.92 -28.82
C GLY A 207 7.08 11.27 -27.33
N THR A 208 6.19 10.72 -26.50
CA THR A 208 6.20 10.95 -25.04
C THR A 208 6.47 9.68 -24.24
N GLU A 209 7.16 9.82 -23.11
CA GLU A 209 7.39 8.76 -22.12
C GLU A 209 6.54 9.01 -20.87
N GLN A 210 5.80 7.99 -20.40
CA GLN A 210 5.11 8.04 -19.12
C GLN A 210 6.12 8.22 -17.96
N THR A 211 6.06 9.37 -17.30
CA THR A 211 7.03 9.78 -16.29
C THR A 211 6.48 9.63 -14.88
N ARG A 212 5.28 10.18 -14.64
CA ARG A 212 4.51 10.12 -13.39
C ARG A 212 5.34 10.44 -12.13
N LEU A 213 6.15 11.49 -12.20
CA LEU A 213 6.96 12.00 -11.07
C LEU A 213 6.38 13.29 -10.51
N ILE A 214 6.61 13.54 -9.23
CA ILE A 214 6.33 14.83 -8.58
C ILE A 214 7.61 15.64 -8.65
N PHE A 215 7.55 16.88 -9.13
CA PHE A 215 8.68 17.80 -9.20
C PHE A 215 8.47 18.93 -8.21
N VAL A 216 9.19 18.86 -7.09
CA VAL A 216 8.98 19.74 -5.94
C VAL A 216 9.88 20.96 -6.06
N GLU A 217 9.29 22.14 -5.94
CA GLU A 217 9.96 23.46 -5.94
C GLU A 217 10.93 23.67 -7.12
N ASN A 218 10.67 23.00 -8.26
CA ASN A 218 11.57 22.95 -9.42
C ASN A 218 13.00 22.49 -9.09
N LYS A 219 13.18 21.72 -8.01
CA LYS A 219 14.48 21.35 -7.44
C LYS A 219 14.66 19.85 -7.26
N VAL A 220 13.60 19.13 -6.85
CA VAL A 220 13.69 17.72 -6.46
C VAL A 220 12.64 16.88 -7.18
N MET A 221 13.08 15.86 -7.90
CA MET A 221 12.18 14.87 -8.51
C MET A 221 11.87 13.72 -7.56
N VAL A 222 10.60 13.41 -7.37
CA VAL A 222 10.13 12.40 -6.41
C VAL A 222 9.39 11.29 -7.13
N GLY A 223 9.89 10.06 -6.97
CA GLY A 223 9.22 8.83 -7.40
C GLY A 223 8.63 8.08 -6.22
N ALA A 224 7.30 8.07 -6.08
CA ALA A 224 6.60 7.22 -5.12
C ALA A 224 6.40 5.82 -5.72
N VAL A 225 6.92 4.80 -5.04
CA VAL A 225 6.89 3.39 -5.47
C VAL A 225 6.37 2.50 -4.35
N ALA A 226 5.90 1.31 -4.71
CA ALA A 226 5.49 0.28 -3.76
C ALA A 226 6.04 -1.06 -4.26
N VAL A 227 7.34 -1.27 -4.04
CA VAL A 227 8.08 -2.46 -4.51
C VAL A 227 8.76 -3.14 -3.34
N ARG A 228 8.99 -4.45 -3.44
CA ARG A 228 9.66 -5.23 -2.38
C ARG A 228 11.01 -4.63 -1.98
N GLU A 229 11.80 -4.24 -2.99
CA GLU A 229 13.15 -3.70 -2.83
C GLU A 229 13.40 -2.58 -3.83
N LEU A 230 14.12 -1.55 -3.39
CA LEU A 230 14.67 -0.53 -4.28
C LEU A 230 15.90 -1.08 -5.00
N THR A 231 16.00 -0.80 -6.30
CA THR A 231 17.07 -1.35 -7.15
C THR A 231 17.89 -0.24 -7.83
N ASP A 232 19.12 -0.57 -8.22
CA ASP A 232 19.96 0.34 -9.01
C ASP A 232 19.35 0.65 -10.38
N ALA A 233 18.54 -0.25 -10.94
CA ALA A 233 17.80 0.01 -12.17
C ALA A 233 16.82 1.18 -11.99
N MET A 234 16.10 1.24 -10.87
CA MET A 234 15.19 2.35 -10.57
C MET A 234 15.95 3.66 -10.37
N LYS A 235 17.11 3.61 -9.70
CA LYS A 235 18.02 4.75 -9.56
C LYS A 235 18.48 5.28 -10.91
N ALA A 236 18.91 4.39 -11.81
CA ALA A 236 19.36 4.74 -13.16
C ALA A 236 18.21 5.33 -14.00
N GLN A 237 17.00 4.77 -13.90
CA GLN A 237 15.81 5.29 -14.56
C GLN A 237 15.45 6.69 -14.07
N LEU A 238 15.45 6.94 -12.76
CA LEU A 238 15.22 8.28 -12.22
C LEU A 238 16.31 9.25 -12.67
N LYS A 239 17.59 8.85 -12.63
CA LYS A 239 18.71 9.68 -13.08
C LYS A 239 18.61 10.05 -14.57
N ALA A 240 18.16 9.13 -15.42
CA ALA A 240 17.91 9.42 -16.83
C ALA A 240 16.79 10.45 -17.01
N LYS A 241 15.70 10.35 -16.25
CA LYS A 241 14.60 11.32 -16.23
C LYS A 241 15.06 12.69 -15.72
N MET A 242 15.80 12.73 -14.63
CA MET A 242 16.40 13.96 -14.07
C MET A 242 17.24 14.72 -15.09
N ARG A 243 18.10 14.02 -15.85
CA ARG A 243 18.92 14.64 -16.91
C ARG A 243 18.09 15.33 -17.99
N ARG A 244 16.94 14.76 -18.38
CA ARG A 244 16.05 15.34 -19.41
C ARG A 244 15.34 16.60 -18.94
N HIS A 245 15.16 16.74 -17.63
CA HIS A 245 14.53 17.90 -17.00
C HIS A 245 15.54 18.86 -16.36
N ASN A 246 16.84 18.63 -16.58
CA ASN A 246 17.93 19.42 -16.00
C ASN A 246 17.87 19.53 -14.46
N VAL A 247 17.51 18.43 -13.80
CA VAL A 247 17.38 18.34 -12.34
C VAL A 247 18.58 17.61 -11.74
N SER A 248 19.17 18.17 -10.69
CA SER A 248 20.37 17.62 -10.04
C SER A 248 20.09 16.73 -8.83
N LEU A 249 18.83 16.68 -8.37
CA LEU A 249 18.44 15.87 -7.21
C LEU A 249 17.12 15.13 -7.42
N GLY A 250 17.11 13.85 -7.06
CA GLY A 250 15.93 13.01 -7.04
C GLY A 250 15.81 12.20 -5.76
N LEU A 251 14.60 11.74 -5.48
CA LEU A 251 14.25 10.90 -4.34
C LEU A 251 13.29 9.80 -4.79
N ILE A 252 13.59 8.54 -4.46
CA ILE A 252 12.66 7.42 -4.64
C ILE A 252 12.16 7.02 -3.26
N ALA A 253 10.85 7.06 -3.05
CA ALA A 253 10.19 6.73 -1.78
C ALA A 253 9.41 5.42 -1.93
N ASN A 254 9.79 4.40 -1.17
CA ASN A 254 9.19 3.08 -1.18
C ASN A 254 8.22 2.88 0.00
N PHE A 255 6.94 2.77 -0.33
CA PHE A 255 5.85 2.60 0.62
C PHE A 255 5.45 1.13 0.86
N ASN A 256 6.16 0.18 0.26
CA ASN A 256 5.83 -1.24 0.38
C ASN A 256 6.28 -1.85 1.71
N LYS A 257 7.21 -1.25 2.45
CA LYS A 257 7.70 -1.82 3.71
C LYS A 257 6.86 -1.32 4.89
N THR A 258 7.02 -1.99 6.04
CA THR A 258 6.40 -1.57 7.31
C THR A 258 6.96 -0.25 7.83
N GLN A 259 8.09 0.20 7.29
CA GLN A 259 8.66 1.55 7.46
C GLN A 259 8.92 2.13 6.08
N LEU A 260 8.80 3.45 5.94
CA LEU A 260 9.18 4.13 4.71
C LEU A 260 10.68 3.94 4.46
N GLU A 261 11.01 3.41 3.29
CA GLU A 261 12.37 3.35 2.78
C GLU A 261 12.52 4.39 1.67
N PHE A 262 13.69 5.00 1.54
CA PHE A 262 13.94 5.94 0.46
C PHE A 262 15.37 5.87 -0.04
N MET A 263 15.58 6.39 -1.26
CA MET A 263 16.88 6.50 -1.90
C MET A 263 17.04 7.88 -2.51
N ILE A 264 18.16 8.54 -2.20
CA ILE A 264 18.55 9.79 -2.84
C ILE A 264 19.33 9.51 -4.13
N VAL A 265 18.98 10.24 -5.20
CA VAL A 265 19.59 10.12 -6.52
C VAL A 265 20.25 11.45 -6.89
N ARG A 266 21.54 11.38 -7.23
CA ARG A 266 22.40 12.48 -7.66
C ARG A 266 23.01 12.12 -9.03
#